data_AF-A0A9Q0PRM3-F1
#
_entry.id   AF-A0A9Q0PRM3-F1
#
_cell.length_a   1.000
_cell.length_b   1.000
_cell.length_c   1.000
_cell.angle_alpha   90.00
_cell.angle_beta   90.00
_cell.angle_gamma   90.00
#
_symmetry.space_group_name_H-M   'P 1'
#
loop_
_entity.id
_entity.type
_entity.pdbx_description
1 polymer ?
#
loop_
_entity_poly.entity_id
_entity_poly.type
_entity_poly.pdbx_seq_one_letter_code
_entity_poly.pdbx_strand_id
1 'polypeptide(L)'
;MRDSLAIEASFLQREEELLSNWWKEYAECSEGPVGRPTISKKFNSLENADSPEGRRAGQLHEVEEEREGVPVKGGLYEVDLVKRHCFPVYWNGENRRVLRGHWFAYKGGLDWLPLREDVAEQLEIAYHSQVWHRRMFQPSGLFAARVDLQGSTLGLHALFTGEDDTWEAWLSIDASGFSNIVSMSGNGIKLRRGYSASHSAKPTQDELRQRKEEEMDDYCSQVPVQHLVFMVHGIGQRLEKSNLVDDVGNFRHITMSLAEQHLTSHQRGTQRVLFIPCQWRKGLKLSGETAVEKITVDGVRGLRVMLSATAHDVLYYMSPIYCQDIINSVLHI
;
A
#
# COMPACT_ATOMS: atom_id res chain seq x y z
N MET A 1 8.08 18.81 -5.42
CA MET A 1 7.06 18.29 -6.36
C MET A 1 6.15 17.37 -5.58
N ARG A 2 4.83 17.54 -5.65
CA ARG A 2 3.87 16.68 -4.92
C ARG A 2 4.06 15.22 -5.33
N ASP A 3 3.90 14.30 -4.39
CA ASP A 3 4.19 12.87 -4.57
C ASP A 3 3.48 12.27 -5.79
N SER A 4 2.18 12.55 -5.96
CA SER A 4 1.40 12.05 -7.11
C SER A 4 1.96 12.54 -8.45
N LEU A 5 2.45 13.78 -8.51
CA LEU A 5 3.06 14.33 -9.72
C LEU A 5 4.44 13.70 -9.98
N ALA A 6 5.21 13.43 -8.93
CA ALA A 6 6.51 12.76 -9.06
C ALA A 6 6.35 11.32 -9.56
N ILE A 7 5.35 10.59 -9.04
CA ILE A 7 4.99 9.25 -9.49
C ILE A 7 4.56 9.29 -10.96
N GLU A 8 3.62 10.17 -11.33
CA GLU A 8 3.12 10.25 -12.71
C GLU A 8 4.23 10.66 -13.69
N ALA A 9 5.09 11.62 -13.33
CA ALA A 9 6.22 12.01 -14.16
C ALA A 9 7.20 10.85 -14.38
N SER A 10 7.49 10.08 -13.33
CA SER A 10 8.38 8.91 -13.40
C SER A 10 7.75 7.76 -14.18
N PHE A 11 6.42 7.61 -14.11
CA PHE A 11 5.66 6.66 -14.92
C PHE A 11 5.73 7.02 -16.40
N LEU A 12 5.44 8.27 -16.76
CA LEU A 12 5.45 8.73 -18.15
C LEU A 12 6.82 8.61 -18.83
N GLN A 13 7.91 8.78 -18.08
CA GLN A 13 9.27 8.58 -18.61
C GLN A 13 9.57 7.14 -19.00
N ARG A 14 8.89 6.16 -18.38
CA ARG A 14 9.10 4.71 -18.58
C ARG A 14 7.81 4.01 -19.01
N GLU A 15 6.88 4.73 -19.63
CA GLU A 15 5.51 4.24 -19.85
C GLU A 15 5.48 2.94 -20.67
N GLU A 16 6.20 2.90 -21.80
CA GLU A 16 6.23 1.71 -22.67
C GLU A 16 6.78 0.48 -21.94
N GLU A 17 7.86 0.65 -21.16
CA GLU A 17 8.49 -0.42 -20.38
C GLU A 17 7.56 -0.92 -19.27
N LEU A 18 7.01 0.00 -18.47
CA LEU A 18 6.15 -0.31 -17.33
C LEU A 18 4.83 -0.96 -17.79
N LEU A 19 4.25 -0.49 -18.89
CA LEU A 19 3.06 -1.11 -19.48
C LEU A 19 3.39 -2.50 -20.04
N SER A 20 4.53 -2.67 -20.71
CA SER A 20 4.95 -3.98 -21.23
C SER A 20 5.10 -5.01 -20.11
N ASN A 21 5.78 -4.63 -19.02
CA ASN A 21 5.94 -5.48 -17.84
C ASN A 21 4.59 -5.85 -17.22
N TRP A 22 3.66 -4.88 -17.12
CA TRP A 22 2.34 -5.11 -16.58
C TRP A 22 1.50 -6.06 -17.44
N TRP A 23 1.46 -5.85 -18.75
CA TRP A 23 0.71 -6.72 -19.67
C TRP A 23 1.26 -8.15 -19.66
N LYS A 24 2.58 -8.31 -19.49
CA LYS A 24 3.21 -9.61 -19.32
C LYS A 24 2.78 -10.29 -18.02
N GLU A 25 2.83 -9.60 -16.88
CA GLU A 25 2.38 -10.14 -15.60
C GLU A 25 0.88 -10.50 -15.63
N TYR A 26 0.05 -9.65 -16.23
CA TYR A 26 -1.37 -9.89 -16.39
C TYR A 26 -1.63 -11.16 -17.23
N ALA A 27 -0.91 -11.33 -18.34
CA ALA A 27 -1.00 -12.52 -19.17
C ALA A 27 -0.61 -13.78 -18.37
N GLU A 28 0.51 -13.75 -17.64
CA GLU A 28 0.97 -14.87 -16.82
C GLU A 28 -0.03 -15.24 -15.70
N CYS A 29 -0.65 -14.25 -15.07
CA CYS A 29 -1.67 -14.47 -14.04
C CYS A 29 -2.99 -15.01 -14.63
N SER A 30 -3.32 -14.65 -15.88
CA SER A 30 -4.54 -15.10 -16.56
C SER A 30 -4.50 -16.57 -16.98
N GLU A 31 -3.31 -17.13 -17.22
CA GLU A 31 -3.14 -18.54 -17.59
C GLU A 31 -3.25 -19.52 -16.40
N GLY A 32 -3.24 -19.00 -15.17
CA GLY A 32 -3.26 -19.82 -13.96
C GLY A 32 -1.96 -20.62 -13.74
N PRO A 33 -1.78 -21.27 -12.57
CA PRO A 33 -0.57 -22.02 -12.30
C PRO A 33 -0.46 -23.22 -13.26
N VAL A 34 0.51 -23.17 -14.18
CA VAL A 34 0.86 -24.29 -15.04
C VAL A 34 1.32 -25.46 -14.17
N GLY A 35 0.55 -26.54 -14.17
CA GLY A 35 0.86 -27.75 -13.40
C GLY A 35 2.27 -28.24 -13.74
N ARG A 36 3.17 -28.25 -12.74
CA ARG A 36 4.49 -28.86 -12.91
C ARG A 36 4.33 -30.33 -13.31
N PRO A 37 5.05 -30.84 -14.33
CA PRO A 37 5.06 -32.25 -14.62
C PRO A 37 5.68 -33.01 -13.44
N THR A 38 4.94 -33.99 -12.92
CA THR A 38 5.39 -34.95 -11.93
C THR A 38 6.46 -35.86 -12.53
N ILE A 39 7.73 -35.49 -12.40
CA ILE A 39 8.85 -36.39 -12.67
C ILE A 39 9.08 -37.25 -11.43
N SER A 40 8.55 -38.46 -11.47
CA SER A 40 8.86 -39.54 -10.55
C SER A 40 10.28 -40.06 -10.79
N LYS A 41 11.23 -39.74 -9.90
CA LYS A 41 12.45 -40.53 -9.73
C LYS A 41 12.73 -40.77 -8.25
N LYS A 42 12.45 -42.01 -7.82
CA LYS A 42 13.13 -42.65 -6.69
C LYS A 42 14.54 -43.03 -7.15
N PHE A 43 15.59 -42.62 -6.42
CA PHE A 43 16.49 -43.53 -5.70
C PHE A 43 17.64 -42.79 -5.00
N ASN A 44 17.75 -43.10 -3.71
CA ASN A 44 18.88 -43.20 -2.79
C ASN A 44 19.72 -42.00 -2.30
N SER A 45 19.71 -41.95 -0.97
CA SER A 45 20.53 -41.27 0.02
C SER A 45 22.04 -41.42 -0.13
N LEU A 46 22.78 -40.31 0.03
CA LEU A 46 23.82 -40.16 1.05
C LEU A 46 24.12 -38.66 1.26
N GLU A 47 24.61 -38.35 2.46
CA GLU A 47 24.63 -37.07 3.16
C GLU A 47 25.44 -35.93 2.50
N ASN A 48 24.91 -34.71 2.59
CA ASN A 48 25.66 -33.49 2.93
C ASN A 48 24.67 -32.38 3.31
N ALA A 49 24.72 -31.95 4.57
CA ALA A 49 23.88 -30.91 5.12
C ALA A 49 24.47 -29.54 4.75
N ASP A 50 23.95 -28.94 3.68
CA ASP A 50 24.09 -27.52 3.40
C ASP A 50 22.68 -27.01 3.04
N SER A 51 22.04 -26.35 4.02
CA SER A 51 20.62 -25.95 3.92
C SER A 51 20.42 -24.93 2.80
N PRO A 52 19.49 -25.14 1.85
CA PRO A 52 19.26 -24.25 0.71
C PRO A 52 18.51 -22.95 1.07
N GLU A 53 18.10 -22.79 2.33
CA GLU A 53 17.36 -21.62 2.82
C GLU A 53 18.25 -20.36 2.92
N GLY A 54 19.56 -20.51 3.17
CA GLY A 54 20.48 -19.37 3.24
C GLY A 54 20.78 -18.73 1.88
N ARG A 55 20.83 -19.52 0.80
CA ARG A 55 21.11 -19.01 -0.55
C ARG A 55 19.91 -18.30 -1.18
N ARG A 56 18.67 -18.69 -0.82
CA ARG A 56 17.46 -17.97 -1.25
C ARG A 56 17.28 -16.64 -0.51
N ALA A 57 17.66 -16.56 0.76
CA ALA A 57 17.65 -15.29 1.49
C ALA A 57 18.68 -14.31 0.89
N GLY A 58 19.92 -14.76 0.64
CA GLY A 58 20.95 -13.93 0.02
C GLY A 58 20.59 -13.41 -1.37
N GLN A 59 19.98 -14.24 -2.23
CA GLN A 59 19.51 -13.82 -3.56
C GLN A 59 18.28 -12.92 -3.55
N LEU A 60 17.44 -12.99 -2.51
CA LEU A 60 16.33 -12.04 -2.34
C LEU A 60 16.84 -10.67 -1.89
N HIS A 61 17.90 -10.63 -1.07
CA HIS A 61 18.50 -9.39 -0.57
C HIS A 61 19.34 -8.64 -1.62
N GLU A 62 20.09 -9.33 -2.48
CA GLU A 62 20.87 -8.67 -3.56
C GLU A 62 19.99 -7.97 -4.62
N VAL A 63 18.74 -8.40 -4.80
CA VAL A 63 17.78 -7.79 -5.76
C VAL A 63 17.02 -6.61 -5.13
N GLU A 64 17.26 -6.30 -3.85
CA GLU A 64 16.66 -5.14 -3.16
C GLU A 64 17.52 -3.88 -3.20
N GLU A 65 18.84 -4.01 -3.33
CA GLU A 65 19.77 -2.86 -3.29
C GLU A 65 19.73 -1.98 -4.55
N GLU A 66 19.20 -2.46 -5.68
CA GLU A 66 19.06 -1.69 -6.93
C GLU A 66 17.59 -1.32 -7.21
N ARG A 67 16.84 -0.91 -6.18
CA ARG A 67 15.47 -0.40 -6.36
C ARG A 67 15.48 1.13 -6.37
N GLU A 68 15.58 1.73 -7.55
CA GLU A 68 15.29 3.16 -7.73
C GLU A 68 13.76 3.39 -7.66
N GLY A 69 13.25 3.55 -6.44
CA GLY A 69 11.87 3.92 -6.18
C GLY A 69 11.63 5.43 -6.26
N VAL A 70 10.37 5.83 -6.49
CA VAL A 70 9.98 7.25 -6.40
C VAL A 70 9.72 7.59 -4.93
N PRO A 71 10.44 8.55 -4.31
CA PRO A 71 10.24 8.89 -2.91
C PRO A 71 8.88 9.59 -2.71
N VAL A 72 8.18 9.18 -1.66
CA VAL A 72 6.85 9.67 -1.27
C VAL A 72 6.76 9.83 0.25
N LYS A 73 5.67 10.43 0.74
CA LYS A 73 5.36 10.70 2.15
C LYS A 73 6.49 11.42 2.86
N GLY A 74 7.06 12.41 2.18
CA GLY A 74 8.17 13.22 2.67
C GLY A 74 9.52 12.49 2.76
N GLY A 75 9.68 11.42 1.97
CA GLY A 75 10.91 10.64 1.84
C GLY A 75 11.00 9.45 2.81
N LEU A 76 9.89 9.07 3.44
CA LEU A 76 9.82 7.93 4.36
C LEU A 76 9.41 6.62 3.67
N TYR A 77 8.83 6.74 2.49
CA TYR A 77 8.36 5.64 1.68
C TYR A 77 8.85 5.84 0.25
N GLU A 78 8.95 4.75 -0.48
CA GLU A 78 9.22 4.76 -1.91
C GLU A 78 8.18 3.95 -2.65
N VAL A 79 7.96 4.29 -3.92
CA VAL A 79 7.09 3.57 -4.84
C VAL A 79 7.93 2.89 -5.91
N ASP A 80 7.90 1.56 -5.91
CA ASP A 80 8.36 0.74 -7.02
C ASP A 80 7.25 0.71 -8.08
N LEU A 81 7.49 1.36 -9.22
CA LEU A 81 6.54 1.43 -10.33
C LEU A 81 6.41 0.10 -11.09
N VAL A 82 7.45 -0.73 -11.10
CA VAL A 82 7.43 -2.03 -11.75
C VAL A 82 6.54 -2.99 -10.96
N LYS A 83 6.76 -3.07 -9.64
CA LYS A 83 5.96 -3.93 -8.74
C LYS A 83 4.65 -3.30 -8.30
N ARG A 84 4.44 -2.01 -8.60
CA ARG A 84 3.30 -1.20 -8.13
C ARG A 84 3.11 -1.28 -6.60
N HIS A 85 4.22 -1.20 -5.88
CA HIS A 85 4.23 -1.31 -4.42
C HIS A 85 4.88 -0.08 -3.78
N CYS A 86 4.21 0.46 -2.77
CA CYS A 86 4.74 1.46 -1.86
C CYS A 86 5.28 0.76 -0.61
N PHE A 87 6.54 1.00 -0.27
CA PHE A 87 7.23 0.37 0.85
C PHE A 87 7.99 1.41 1.68
N PRO A 88 8.12 1.20 3.00
CA PRO A 88 8.92 2.09 3.86
C PRO A 88 10.41 2.00 3.53
N VAL A 89 11.11 3.13 3.64
CA VAL A 89 12.55 3.22 3.32
C VAL A 89 13.42 2.81 4.51
N TYR A 90 13.10 3.32 5.71
CA TYR A 90 13.99 3.22 6.88
C TYR A 90 13.55 2.18 7.93
N TRP A 91 12.58 1.34 7.62
CA TRP A 91 12.15 0.27 8.52
C TRP A 91 11.47 -0.84 7.75
N ASN A 92 11.43 -2.03 8.34
CA ASN A 92 10.69 -3.14 7.78
C ASN A 92 9.18 -2.95 7.99
N GLY A 93 8.42 -2.91 6.90
CA GLY A 93 6.97 -2.81 6.94
C GLY A 93 6.31 -3.47 5.74
N GLU A 94 4.98 -3.45 5.75
CA GLU A 94 4.18 -4.07 4.70
C GLU A 94 4.17 -3.22 3.42
N ASN A 95 4.30 -3.90 2.28
CA ASN A 95 4.13 -3.29 0.97
C ASN A 95 2.65 -2.99 0.73
N ARG A 96 2.36 -1.75 0.32
CA ARG A 96 1.02 -1.31 -0.04
C ARG A 96 0.89 -1.24 -1.55
N ARG A 97 -0.19 -1.77 -2.10
CA ARG A 97 -0.46 -1.65 -3.53
C ARG A 97 -0.67 -0.19 -3.93
N VAL A 98 -0.05 0.22 -5.02
CA VAL A 98 -0.28 1.49 -5.70
C VAL A 98 -1.19 1.24 -6.88
N LEU A 99 -2.19 2.10 -7.05
CA LEU A 99 -3.18 2.03 -8.13
C LEU A 99 -3.24 3.36 -8.85
N ARG A 100 -3.37 3.33 -10.17
CA ARG A 100 -3.65 4.50 -10.99
C ARG A 100 -5.16 4.74 -11.02
N GLY A 101 -5.61 5.80 -10.35
CA GLY A 101 -7.04 6.10 -10.18
C GLY A 101 -7.60 7.00 -11.29
N HIS A 102 -8.06 6.43 -12.40
CA HIS A 102 -8.81 7.18 -13.43
C HIS A 102 -10.32 7.01 -13.34
N TRP A 103 -10.79 5.90 -12.75
CA TRP A 103 -12.19 5.66 -12.46
C TRP A 103 -12.38 5.33 -10.99
N PHE A 104 -13.43 5.90 -10.41
CA PHE A 104 -13.74 5.77 -8.99
C PHE A 104 -15.16 5.24 -8.81
N ALA A 105 -15.34 4.42 -7.78
CA ALA A 105 -16.61 3.88 -7.35
C ALA A 105 -17.03 4.52 -6.03
N TYR A 106 -18.29 4.95 -5.95
CA TYR A 106 -18.90 5.50 -4.74
C TYR A 106 -19.42 4.37 -3.86
N LYS A 107 -18.61 3.94 -2.90
CA LYS A 107 -18.93 2.80 -2.04
C LYS A 107 -19.57 3.28 -0.73
N GLY A 108 -20.78 2.80 -0.46
CA GLY A 108 -21.43 2.96 0.85
C GLY A 108 -21.84 4.38 1.23
N GLY A 109 -21.96 5.30 0.27
CA GLY A 109 -22.44 6.65 0.54
C GLY A 109 -21.43 7.57 1.24
N LEU A 110 -20.17 7.13 1.37
CA LEU A 110 -19.15 7.83 2.15
C LEU A 110 -17.96 8.23 1.30
N ASP A 111 -17.47 7.35 0.41
CA ASP A 111 -16.18 7.56 -0.26
C ASP A 111 -16.15 7.15 -1.75
N TRP A 112 -15.31 7.87 -2.50
CA TRP A 112 -14.88 7.52 -3.85
C TRP A 112 -13.58 6.74 -3.79
N LEU A 113 -13.64 5.44 -4.11
CA LEU A 113 -12.46 4.57 -4.12
C LEU A 113 -12.03 4.29 -5.56
N PRO A 114 -10.72 4.29 -5.87
CA PRO A 114 -10.25 3.92 -7.18
C PRO A 114 -10.69 2.50 -7.50
N LEU A 115 -11.22 2.30 -8.71
CA LEU A 115 -11.51 0.97 -9.22
C LEU A 115 -10.20 0.21 -9.47
N ARG A 116 -10.32 -1.12 -9.57
CA ARG A 116 -9.23 -1.92 -10.11
C ARG A 116 -8.94 -1.47 -11.54
N GLU A 117 -7.65 -1.46 -11.90
CA GLU A 117 -7.18 -0.95 -13.19
C GLU A 117 -7.76 -1.74 -14.38
N ASP A 118 -7.91 -3.07 -14.26
CA ASP A 118 -8.54 -3.91 -15.29
C ASP A 118 -9.97 -3.47 -15.65
N VAL A 119 -10.73 -3.03 -14.66
CA VAL A 119 -12.09 -2.51 -14.85
C VAL A 119 -12.04 -1.05 -15.32
N ALA A 120 -11.17 -0.23 -14.72
CA ALA A 120 -11.02 1.18 -15.06
C ALA A 120 -10.58 1.37 -16.53
N GLU A 121 -9.67 0.54 -17.04
CA GLU A 121 -9.21 0.59 -18.44
C GLU A 121 -10.32 0.22 -19.42
N GLN A 122 -11.11 -0.81 -19.13
CA GLN A 122 -12.26 -1.18 -19.95
C GLN A 122 -13.30 -0.06 -20.00
N LEU A 123 -13.56 0.58 -18.85
CA LEU A 123 -14.43 1.75 -18.77
C LEU A 123 -13.88 2.93 -19.58
N GLU A 124 -12.58 3.19 -19.51
CA GLU A 124 -11.93 4.28 -20.24
C GLU A 124 -11.99 4.06 -21.76
N ILE A 125 -11.68 2.86 -22.23
CA ILE A 125 -11.79 2.48 -23.65
C ILE A 125 -13.24 2.63 -24.11
N ALA A 126 -14.19 2.09 -23.35
CA ALA A 126 -15.60 2.16 -23.71
C ALA A 126 -16.14 3.60 -23.68
N TYR A 127 -15.70 4.42 -22.72
CA TYR A 127 -16.04 5.83 -22.64
C TYR A 127 -15.61 6.57 -23.90
N HIS A 128 -14.37 6.40 -24.35
CA HIS A 128 -13.87 7.06 -25.55
C HIS A 128 -14.48 6.53 -26.86
N SER A 129 -14.72 5.22 -26.96
CA SER A 129 -15.06 4.57 -28.23
C SER A 129 -16.54 4.23 -28.40
N GLN A 130 -17.27 3.95 -27.31
CA GLN A 130 -18.61 3.36 -27.37
C GLN A 130 -19.68 4.27 -26.77
N VAL A 131 -19.44 4.87 -25.60
CA VAL A 131 -20.47 5.62 -24.86
C VAL A 131 -21.01 6.78 -25.69
N TRP A 132 -20.12 7.58 -26.28
CA TRP A 132 -20.52 8.75 -27.09
C TRP A 132 -21.09 8.37 -28.46
N HIS A 133 -20.64 7.27 -29.04
CA HIS A 133 -20.98 6.87 -30.40
C HIS A 133 -22.16 5.88 -30.49
N ARG A 134 -22.50 5.19 -29.40
CA ARG A 134 -23.51 4.12 -29.35
C ARG A 134 -24.61 4.35 -28.31
N ARG A 135 -24.74 5.58 -27.79
CA ARG A 135 -25.83 5.92 -26.88
C ARG A 135 -27.19 5.86 -27.58
N MET A 136 -28.17 5.26 -26.92
CA MET A 136 -29.54 5.14 -27.42
C MET A 136 -30.46 6.07 -26.63
N PHE A 137 -31.31 6.81 -27.33
CA PHE A 137 -32.35 7.63 -26.70
C PHE A 137 -33.41 6.71 -26.07
N GLN A 138 -33.67 6.90 -24.78
CA GLN A 138 -34.63 6.12 -24.01
C GLN A 138 -35.97 6.84 -23.89
N PRO A 139 -37.08 6.11 -23.68
CA PRO A 139 -38.39 6.72 -23.41
C PRO A 139 -38.42 7.64 -22.19
N SER A 140 -37.46 7.49 -21.27
CA SER A 140 -37.27 8.38 -20.11
C SER A 140 -36.80 9.79 -20.49
N GLY A 141 -36.40 10.02 -21.74
CA GLY A 141 -35.83 11.29 -22.21
C GLY A 141 -34.30 11.37 -22.10
N LEU A 142 -33.65 10.32 -21.57
CA LEU A 142 -32.20 10.26 -21.41
C LEU A 142 -31.56 9.41 -22.50
N PHE A 143 -30.34 9.73 -22.89
CA PHE A 143 -29.45 8.80 -23.58
C PHE A 143 -28.91 7.77 -22.60
N ALA A 144 -28.83 6.51 -23.04
CA ALA A 144 -28.22 5.43 -22.28
C ALA A 144 -27.26 4.61 -23.13
N ALA A 145 -26.14 4.18 -22.54
CA ALA A 145 -25.20 3.23 -23.12
C ALA A 145 -24.84 2.16 -22.08
N ARG A 146 -24.87 0.90 -22.48
CA ARG A 146 -24.43 -0.24 -21.66
C ARG A 146 -23.08 -0.74 -22.17
N VAL A 147 -22.17 -1.00 -21.23
CA VAL A 147 -20.85 -1.55 -21.48
C VAL A 147 -20.70 -2.82 -20.65
N ASP A 148 -20.70 -3.97 -21.30
CA ASP A 148 -20.42 -5.24 -20.62
C ASP A 148 -18.92 -5.34 -20.36
N LEU A 149 -18.56 -5.63 -19.10
CA LEU A 149 -17.18 -5.68 -18.64
C LEU A 149 -16.72 -7.14 -18.59
N GLN A 150 -15.53 -7.39 -19.14
CA GLN A 150 -14.88 -8.68 -19.14
C GLN A 150 -14.12 -8.89 -17.82
N GLY A 151 -14.08 -10.13 -17.34
CA GLY A 151 -13.30 -10.50 -16.16
C GLY A 151 -13.89 -11.67 -15.40
N SER A 152 -13.41 -11.89 -14.18
CA SER A 152 -13.84 -12.99 -13.30
C SER A 152 -15.29 -12.86 -12.82
N THR A 153 -15.84 -11.65 -12.82
CA THR A 153 -17.19 -11.37 -12.34
C THR A 153 -18.16 -11.43 -13.52
N LEU A 154 -18.85 -12.56 -13.66
CA LEU A 154 -19.88 -12.76 -14.68
C LEU A 154 -21.01 -11.73 -14.53
N GLY A 155 -21.47 -11.16 -15.65
CA GLY A 155 -22.58 -10.20 -15.69
C GLY A 155 -22.24 -8.79 -15.19
N LEU A 156 -20.96 -8.51 -14.90
CA LEU A 156 -20.51 -7.17 -14.56
C LEU A 156 -20.66 -6.25 -15.78
N HIS A 157 -21.34 -5.12 -15.60
CA HIS A 157 -21.53 -4.14 -16.66
C HIS A 157 -21.63 -2.74 -16.07
N ALA A 158 -21.31 -1.75 -16.90
CA ALA A 158 -21.52 -0.35 -16.60
C ALA A 158 -22.67 0.22 -17.43
N LEU A 159 -23.52 1.01 -16.78
CA LEU A 159 -24.60 1.75 -17.41
C LEU A 159 -24.29 3.24 -17.33
N PHE A 160 -24.23 3.89 -18.49
CA PHE A 160 -24.06 5.33 -18.65
C PHE A 160 -25.41 5.92 -19.03
N THR A 161 -25.86 6.96 -18.33
CA THR A 161 -27.12 7.65 -18.60
C THR A 161 -26.92 9.17 -18.56
N GLY A 162 -27.50 9.93 -19.49
CA GLY A 162 -27.31 11.38 -19.54
C GLY A 162 -28.24 12.09 -20.51
N GLU A 163 -28.45 13.40 -20.36
CA GLU A 163 -29.25 14.19 -21.30
C GLU A 163 -28.43 14.57 -22.55
N ASP A 164 -27.13 14.80 -22.38
CA ASP A 164 -26.21 15.30 -23.39
C ASP A 164 -24.76 14.85 -23.09
N ASP A 165 -23.83 15.78 -22.92
CA ASP A 165 -22.46 15.55 -22.45
C ASP A 165 -22.39 15.34 -20.92
N THR A 166 -23.49 15.55 -20.21
CA THR A 166 -23.65 15.24 -18.79
C THR A 166 -24.09 13.78 -18.61
N TRP A 167 -23.20 12.95 -18.07
CA TRP A 167 -23.47 11.53 -17.85
C TRP A 167 -23.33 11.15 -16.37
N GLU A 168 -24.18 10.22 -15.94
CA GLU A 168 -24.02 9.44 -14.72
C GLU A 168 -23.70 8.01 -15.10
N ALA A 169 -22.71 7.41 -14.44
CA ALA A 169 -22.39 6.01 -14.65
C ALA A 169 -22.62 5.18 -13.38
N TRP A 170 -23.00 3.93 -13.58
CA TRP A 170 -23.31 2.98 -12.53
C TRP A 170 -22.69 1.64 -12.89
N LEU A 171 -22.02 1.01 -11.93
CA LEU A 171 -21.50 -0.35 -12.02
C LEU A 171 -22.51 -1.33 -11.42
N SER A 172 -22.91 -2.32 -12.20
CA SER A 172 -23.96 -3.27 -11.86
C SER A 172 -23.52 -4.70 -12.17
N ILE A 173 -24.12 -5.69 -11.50
CA ILE A 173 -23.85 -7.12 -11.71
C ILE A 173 -25.17 -7.81 -11.98
N ASP A 174 -25.30 -8.43 -13.15
CA ASP A 174 -26.42 -9.30 -13.48
C ASP A 174 -26.15 -10.71 -12.95
N ALA A 175 -26.65 -11.03 -11.75
CA ALA A 175 -26.64 -12.41 -11.28
C ALA A 175 -27.65 -13.24 -12.10
N SER A 176 -27.14 -14.31 -12.72
CA SER A 176 -27.82 -15.24 -13.64
C SER A 176 -29.34 -15.37 -13.53
N GLY A 177 -30.05 -15.05 -14.62
CA GLY A 177 -31.31 -15.69 -15.01
C GLY A 177 -32.60 -15.18 -14.37
N PHE A 178 -32.54 -14.35 -13.33
CA PHE A 178 -33.71 -13.61 -12.87
C PHE A 178 -33.58 -12.17 -13.35
N SER A 179 -34.27 -11.88 -14.46
CA SER A 179 -34.61 -10.51 -14.88
C SER A 179 -35.52 -9.90 -13.81
N ASN A 180 -34.91 -9.50 -12.71
CA ASN A 180 -35.44 -8.44 -11.91
C ASN A 180 -35.32 -7.18 -12.76
N ILE A 181 -36.42 -6.80 -13.41
CA ILE A 181 -36.77 -5.39 -13.58
C ILE A 181 -36.78 -4.81 -12.16
N VAL A 182 -35.60 -4.45 -11.68
CA VAL A 182 -35.42 -3.61 -10.51
C VAL A 182 -35.25 -2.24 -11.12
N SER A 183 -36.34 -1.50 -10.95
CA SER A 183 -36.43 -0.07 -11.12
C SER A 183 -35.18 0.65 -10.62
N MET A 184 -35.00 1.88 -11.09
CA MET A 184 -34.06 2.89 -10.62
C MET A 184 -34.05 3.09 -9.08
N SER A 185 -33.55 2.10 -8.33
CA SER A 185 -33.49 2.08 -6.87
C SER A 185 -32.62 0.90 -6.40
N GLY A 186 -31.38 1.18 -5.99
CA GLY A 186 -30.85 0.60 -4.75
C GLY A 186 -29.53 -0.19 -4.76
N ASN A 187 -29.10 -0.82 -5.85
CA ASN A 187 -27.97 -1.79 -5.76
C ASN A 187 -26.79 -1.58 -6.74
N GLY A 188 -26.82 -0.57 -7.60
CA GLY A 188 -25.68 -0.21 -8.47
C GLY A 188 -24.69 0.70 -7.74
N ILE A 189 -23.39 0.54 -8.01
CA ILE A 189 -22.33 1.39 -7.44
C ILE A 189 -22.13 2.59 -8.38
N LYS A 190 -22.35 3.82 -7.91
CA LYS A 190 -22.14 5.01 -8.74
C LYS A 190 -20.66 5.13 -9.13
N LEU A 191 -20.40 5.45 -10.38
CA LEU A 191 -19.07 5.62 -10.95
C LEU A 191 -18.80 7.09 -11.28
N ARG A 192 -17.53 7.47 -11.20
CA ARG A 192 -17.02 8.76 -11.65
C ARG A 192 -15.70 8.57 -12.36
N ARG A 193 -15.55 9.24 -13.50
CA ARG A 193 -14.26 9.37 -14.21
C ARG A 193 -13.50 10.56 -13.64
N GLY A 194 -12.24 10.34 -13.32
CA GLY A 194 -11.34 11.33 -12.73
C GLY A 194 -11.59 11.59 -11.25
N TYR A 195 -10.61 12.21 -10.62
CA TYR A 195 -10.75 12.76 -9.28
C TYR A 195 -11.41 14.13 -9.35
N SER A 196 -12.43 14.34 -8.52
CA SER A 196 -13.05 15.64 -8.27
C SER A 196 -13.15 15.79 -6.77
N ALA A 197 -12.57 16.87 -6.25
CA ALA A 197 -12.71 17.20 -4.84
C ALA A 197 -14.21 17.39 -4.54
N SER A 198 -14.66 16.83 -3.43
CA SER A 198 -16.00 17.10 -2.93
C SER A 198 -16.10 18.55 -2.49
N HIS A 199 -17.04 19.30 -3.06
CA HIS A 199 -17.36 20.66 -2.63
C HIS A 199 -18.52 20.67 -1.62
N SER A 200 -18.78 19.54 -0.95
CA SER A 200 -19.80 19.46 0.09
C SER A 200 -19.55 20.50 1.17
N ALA A 201 -20.59 21.25 1.55
CA ALA A 201 -20.53 22.19 2.67
C ALA A 201 -20.26 21.47 4.01
N LYS A 202 -20.45 20.15 4.06
CA LYS A 202 -20.11 19.29 5.21
C LYS A 202 -19.17 18.19 4.72
N PRO A 203 -17.84 18.39 4.81
CA PRO A 203 -16.91 17.36 4.40
C PRO A 203 -16.99 16.14 5.33
N THR A 204 -16.80 14.95 4.78
CA THR A 204 -16.72 13.73 5.58
C THR A 204 -15.42 13.70 6.40
N GLN A 205 -15.34 12.82 7.41
CA GLN A 205 -14.11 12.67 8.19
C GLN A 205 -12.93 12.20 7.32
N ASP A 206 -13.19 11.31 6.35
CA ASP A 206 -12.18 10.83 5.41
C ASP A 206 -11.75 11.90 4.40
N GLU A 207 -12.67 12.76 3.92
CA GLU A 207 -12.32 13.92 3.08
C GLU A 207 -11.40 14.89 3.84
N LEU A 208 -11.65 15.11 5.13
CA LEU A 208 -10.78 15.92 5.98
C LEU A 208 -9.42 15.24 6.20
N ARG A 209 -9.39 13.90 6.37
CA ARG A 209 -8.14 13.14 6.47
C ARG A 209 -7.33 13.27 5.18
N GLN A 210 -7.96 13.03 4.03
CA GLN A 210 -7.31 13.13 2.72
C GLN A 210 -6.75 14.53 2.49
N ARG A 211 -7.53 15.59 2.77
CA ARG A 211 -7.04 16.97 2.63
C ARG A 211 -5.80 17.22 3.47
N LYS A 212 -5.79 16.76 4.73
CA LYS A 212 -4.62 16.91 5.61
C LYS A 212 -3.40 16.12 5.11
N GLU A 213 -3.61 14.93 4.57
CA GLU A 213 -2.53 14.14 3.95
C GLU A 213 -1.95 14.86 2.73
N GLU A 214 -2.81 15.42 1.88
CA GLU A 214 -2.40 16.18 0.70
C GLU A 214 -1.64 17.47 1.05
N GLU A 215 -2.14 18.23 2.04
CA GLU A 215 -1.46 19.43 2.56
C GLU A 215 -0.08 19.08 3.16
N MET A 216 0.02 17.92 3.82
CA MET A 216 1.28 17.41 4.38
C MET A 216 2.27 17.03 3.29
N ASP A 217 1.83 16.36 2.23
CA ASP A 217 2.68 15.98 1.10
C ASP A 217 3.19 17.24 0.37
N ASP A 218 2.29 18.21 0.14
CA ASP A 218 2.65 19.49 -0.45
C ASP A 218 3.70 20.23 0.39
N TYR A 219 3.52 20.27 1.71
CA TYR A 219 4.49 20.82 2.65
C TYR A 219 5.84 20.10 2.58
N CYS A 220 5.84 18.76 2.64
CA CYS A 220 7.08 17.98 2.60
C CYS A 220 7.85 18.14 1.28
N SER A 221 7.15 18.45 0.20
CA SER A 221 7.73 18.67 -1.13
C SER A 221 8.36 20.05 -1.33
N GLN A 222 8.01 21.01 -0.47
CA GLN A 222 8.46 22.41 -0.55
C GLN A 222 9.50 22.74 0.52
N VAL A 223 9.37 22.14 1.71
CA VAL A 223 10.22 22.46 2.86
C VAL A 223 11.34 21.41 2.99
N PRO A 224 12.61 21.83 2.99
CA PRO A 224 13.74 20.90 3.07
C PRO A 224 13.91 20.34 4.48
N VAL A 225 14.39 19.09 4.57
CA VAL A 225 14.83 18.49 5.83
C VAL A 225 16.15 19.12 6.25
N GLN A 226 16.20 19.71 7.45
CA GLN A 226 17.44 20.23 8.04
C GLN A 226 17.85 19.45 9.29
N HIS A 227 16.93 18.71 9.90
CA HIS A 227 17.16 17.94 11.12
C HIS A 227 16.68 16.50 10.92
N LEU A 228 17.52 15.54 11.32
CA LEU A 228 17.18 14.14 11.38
C LEU A 228 17.08 13.71 12.84
N VAL A 229 16.01 13.01 13.19
CA VAL A 229 15.80 12.47 14.53
C VAL A 229 15.54 10.97 14.42
N PHE A 230 16.53 10.19 14.84
CA PHE A 230 16.40 8.74 14.97
C PHE A 230 15.65 8.43 16.26
N MET A 231 14.48 7.83 16.12
CA MET A 231 13.61 7.47 17.23
C MET A 231 13.79 5.98 17.49
N VAL A 232 14.39 5.65 18.63
CA VAL A 232 14.65 4.27 19.04
C VAL A 232 13.66 3.88 20.12
N HIS A 233 13.08 2.69 20.03
CA HIS A 233 12.20 2.18 21.07
C HIS A 233 12.99 1.89 22.37
N GLY A 234 12.30 2.03 23.50
CA GLY A 234 12.80 1.52 24.77
C GLY A 234 12.59 0.01 24.92
N ILE A 235 12.58 -0.44 26.18
CA ILE A 235 12.23 -1.81 26.53
C ILE A 235 10.79 -2.13 26.13
N GLY A 236 10.51 -3.35 25.66
CA GLY A 236 9.12 -3.79 25.46
C GLY A 236 8.68 -3.93 24.01
N GLN A 237 9.54 -3.69 23.02
CA GLN A 237 9.13 -3.63 21.60
C GLN A 237 8.48 -4.92 21.07
N ARG A 238 8.78 -6.07 21.69
CA ARG A 238 8.20 -7.35 21.29
C ARG A 238 6.79 -7.59 21.81
N LEU A 239 6.24 -6.68 22.61
CA LEU A 239 4.85 -6.74 23.00
C LEU A 239 3.98 -6.47 21.76
N GLU A 240 2.94 -7.28 21.54
CA GLU A 240 2.09 -7.19 20.33
C GLU A 240 1.44 -5.81 20.15
N LYS A 241 1.31 -5.03 21.22
CA LYS A 241 0.74 -3.67 21.21
C LYS A 241 1.77 -2.56 20.98
N SER A 242 3.08 -2.84 21.02
CA SER A 242 4.11 -1.81 20.84
C SER A 242 4.56 -1.77 19.39
N ASN A 243 4.21 -0.70 18.70
CA ASN A 243 4.69 -0.43 17.35
C ASN A 243 5.33 0.95 17.30
N LEU A 244 6.67 0.95 17.32
CA LEU A 244 7.46 2.18 17.23
C LEU A 244 7.09 3.04 16.02
N VAL A 245 6.71 2.45 14.88
CA VAL A 245 6.34 3.22 13.69
C VAL A 245 5.07 4.04 13.95
N ASP A 246 4.08 3.46 14.64
CA ASP A 246 2.85 4.15 15.01
C ASP A 246 3.13 5.22 16.07
N ASP A 247 4.00 4.93 17.04
CA ASP A 247 4.43 5.89 18.06
C ASP A 247 5.14 7.11 17.45
N VAL A 248 6.03 6.87 16.47
CA VAL A 248 6.68 7.94 15.69
C VAL A 248 5.65 8.73 14.88
N GLY A 249 4.65 8.06 14.29
CA GLY A 249 3.53 8.72 13.63
C GLY A 249 2.77 9.68 14.56
N ASN A 250 2.42 9.22 15.75
CA ASN A 250 1.77 10.04 16.78
C ASN A 250 2.67 11.22 17.22
N PHE A 251 3.96 10.97 17.43
CA PHE A 251 4.92 12.01 17.80
C PHE A 251 5.03 13.10 16.72
N ARG A 252 5.02 12.71 15.43
CA ARG A 252 4.98 13.66 14.31
C ARG A 252 3.74 14.53 14.33
N HIS A 253 2.56 13.94 14.58
CA HIS A 253 1.32 14.69 14.67
C HIS A 253 1.35 15.71 15.82
N ILE A 254 1.80 15.30 17.01
CA ILE A 254 1.94 16.20 18.16
C ILE A 254 2.94 17.33 17.85
N THR A 255 4.10 17.00 17.28
CA THR A 255 5.14 17.97 16.93
C THR A 255 4.63 18.99 15.91
N MET A 256 3.88 18.53 14.90
CA MET A 256 3.23 19.41 13.92
C MET A 256 2.23 20.35 14.61
N SER A 257 1.35 19.85 15.47
CA SER A 257 0.38 20.69 16.17
C SER A 257 1.03 21.72 17.09
N LEU A 258 2.12 21.37 17.76
CA LEU A 258 2.92 22.32 18.56
C LEU A 258 3.61 23.36 17.67
N ALA A 259 4.15 22.94 16.52
CA ALA A 259 4.76 23.85 15.56
C ALA A 259 3.73 24.86 15.01
N GLU A 260 2.51 24.44 14.72
CA GLU A 260 1.42 25.32 14.29
C GLU A 260 1.06 26.37 15.35
N GLN A 261 1.12 26.01 16.63
CA GLN A 261 0.76 26.91 17.74
C GLN A 261 1.88 27.88 18.13
N HIS A 262 3.14 27.46 18.00
CA HIS A 262 4.28 28.18 18.60
C HIS A 262 5.29 28.72 17.58
N LEU A 263 5.27 28.26 16.32
CA LEU A 263 6.20 28.72 15.29
C LEU A 263 5.50 29.61 14.25
N THR A 264 6.22 30.62 13.80
CA THR A 264 5.78 31.46 12.67
C THR A 264 5.77 30.66 11.37
N SER A 265 4.96 31.09 10.40
CA SER A 265 4.93 30.47 9.06
C SER A 265 6.31 30.49 8.38
N HIS A 266 7.12 31.53 8.62
CA HIS A 266 8.50 31.59 8.12
C HIS A 266 9.38 30.48 8.72
N GLN A 267 9.31 30.27 10.04
CA GLN A 267 10.07 29.21 10.71
C GLN A 267 9.67 27.81 10.21
N ARG A 268 8.36 27.56 10.03
CA ARG A 268 7.85 26.29 9.48
C ARG A 268 8.22 26.08 8.01
N GLY A 269 8.25 27.16 7.22
CA GLY A 269 8.59 27.08 5.79
C GLY A 269 10.08 26.94 5.49
N THR A 270 10.95 27.25 6.45
CA THR A 270 12.41 27.25 6.22
C THR A 270 13.04 25.88 6.42
N GLN A 271 12.48 25.07 7.33
CA GLN A 271 13.07 23.78 7.70
C GLN A 271 12.02 22.83 8.28
N ARG A 272 12.20 21.54 8.03
CA ARG A 272 11.46 20.46 8.70
C ARG A 272 12.39 19.45 9.34
N VAL A 273 11.82 18.72 10.31
CA VAL A 273 12.47 17.60 11.00
C VAL A 273 11.95 16.30 10.38
N LEU A 274 12.83 15.37 10.05
CA LEU A 274 12.49 14.01 9.63
C LEU A 274 12.70 13.07 10.82
N PHE A 275 11.62 12.41 11.24
CA PHE A 275 11.63 11.44 12.32
C PHE A 275 11.69 10.03 11.73
N ILE A 276 12.74 9.28 12.05
CA ILE A 276 13.01 7.96 11.49
C ILE A 276 12.87 6.91 12.62
N PRO A 277 11.92 5.97 12.52
CA PRO A 277 11.79 4.89 13.50
C PRO A 277 12.89 3.84 13.31
N CYS A 278 13.68 3.58 14.35
CA CYS A 278 14.74 2.58 14.35
C CYS A 278 14.28 1.29 15.05
N GLN A 279 13.84 0.31 14.27
CA GLN A 279 13.33 -0.97 14.79
C GLN A 279 14.41 -2.06 14.82
N TRP A 280 15.36 -1.96 15.75
CA TRP A 280 16.49 -2.91 15.82
C TRP A 280 16.11 -4.29 16.38
N ARG A 281 15.06 -4.36 17.23
CA ARG A 281 14.74 -5.58 18.00
C ARG A 281 13.73 -6.50 17.32
N LYS A 282 12.79 -5.97 16.53
CA LYS A 282 11.69 -6.74 15.92
C LYS A 282 12.15 -7.89 15.01
N GLY A 283 13.28 -7.73 14.32
CA GLY A 283 13.87 -8.75 13.44
C GLY A 283 15.03 -9.54 14.04
N LEU A 284 15.56 -9.12 15.20
CA LEU A 284 16.79 -9.68 15.77
C LEU A 284 16.47 -10.88 16.67
N LYS A 285 16.92 -12.07 16.27
CA LYS A 285 16.88 -13.29 17.09
C LYS A 285 18.23 -13.52 17.75
N LEU A 286 18.30 -13.32 19.05
CA LEU A 286 19.53 -13.53 19.82
C LEU A 286 19.62 -15.00 20.28
N SER A 287 20.81 -15.59 20.22
CA SER A 287 21.03 -17.03 20.40
C SER A 287 20.50 -17.58 21.74
N GLY A 288 20.60 -16.79 22.81
CA GLY A 288 20.08 -17.15 24.13
C GLY A 288 18.56 -17.39 24.17
N GLU A 289 17.78 -16.81 23.26
CA GLU A 289 16.32 -16.95 23.26
C GLU A 289 15.87 -18.36 22.88
N THR A 290 16.53 -18.96 21.89
CA THR A 290 16.20 -20.30 21.41
C THR A 290 16.49 -21.38 22.46
N ALA A 291 17.54 -21.18 23.27
CA ALA A 291 17.88 -22.06 24.37
C ALA A 291 16.83 -21.96 25.50
N VAL A 292 16.43 -20.73 25.85
CA VAL A 292 15.41 -20.49 26.88
C VAL A 292 14.04 -21.03 26.45
N GLU A 293 13.69 -20.94 25.16
CA GLU A 293 12.44 -21.48 24.63
C GLU A 293 12.36 -23.01 24.78
N LYS A 294 13.47 -23.72 24.51
CA LYS A 294 13.54 -25.18 24.60
C LYS A 294 13.43 -25.74 26.02
N ILE A 295 13.85 -24.97 27.03
CA ILE A 295 13.86 -25.42 28.43
C ILE A 295 12.61 -25.00 29.22
N THR A 296 11.74 -24.18 28.64
CA THR A 296 10.61 -23.63 29.39
C THR A 296 9.37 -24.50 29.28
N VAL A 297 8.76 -24.76 30.43
CA VAL A 297 7.52 -25.53 30.58
C VAL A 297 6.29 -24.76 30.09
N ASP A 298 5.32 -25.46 29.51
CA ASP A 298 4.12 -24.88 28.90
C ASP A 298 3.28 -24.01 29.83
N GLY A 299 3.18 -24.39 31.12
CA GLY A 299 2.39 -23.66 32.11
C GLY A 299 2.88 -22.24 32.43
N VAL A 300 4.13 -21.90 32.09
CA VAL A 300 4.73 -20.57 32.35
C VAL A 300 5.08 -19.82 31.07
N ARG A 301 4.64 -20.32 29.91
CA ARG A 301 4.96 -19.76 28.59
C ARG A 301 4.56 -18.29 28.46
N GLY A 302 3.38 -17.91 28.95
CA GLY A 302 2.90 -16.52 28.91
C GLY A 302 3.73 -15.56 29.76
N LEU A 303 4.08 -15.95 30.99
CA LEU A 303 4.96 -15.16 31.87
C LEU A 303 6.35 -15.00 31.25
N ARG A 304 6.89 -16.06 30.64
CA ARG A 304 8.16 -16.04 29.91
C ARG A 304 8.12 -15.06 28.74
N VAL A 305 7.08 -15.11 27.90
CA VAL A 305 6.95 -14.21 26.74
C VAL A 305 6.97 -12.75 27.20
N MET A 306 6.25 -12.45 28.29
CA MET A 306 6.24 -11.11 28.88
C MET A 306 7.61 -10.68 29.42
N LEU A 307 8.31 -11.54 30.17
CA LEU A 307 9.66 -11.27 30.67
C LEU A 307 10.70 -11.15 29.54
N SER A 308 10.60 -11.98 28.52
CA SER A 308 11.50 -11.97 27.36
C SER A 308 11.28 -10.73 26.49
N ALA A 309 10.04 -10.23 26.43
CA ALA A 309 9.71 -9.00 25.72
C ALA A 309 10.13 -7.74 26.48
N THR A 310 10.44 -7.83 27.78
CA THR A 310 10.71 -6.66 28.65
C THR A 310 12.09 -6.72 29.32
N ALA A 311 12.36 -7.69 30.18
CA ALA A 311 13.59 -7.73 30.97
C ALA A 311 14.81 -8.26 30.20
N HIS A 312 14.64 -9.18 29.24
CA HIS A 312 15.78 -9.73 28.48
C HIS A 312 16.49 -8.69 27.62
N ASP A 313 15.77 -7.69 27.11
CA ASP A 313 16.38 -6.61 26.31
C ASP A 313 17.46 -5.87 27.12
N VAL A 314 17.23 -5.66 28.42
CA VAL A 314 18.23 -5.05 29.34
C VAL A 314 19.49 -5.90 29.45
N LEU A 315 19.35 -7.23 29.55
CA LEU A 315 20.50 -8.13 29.64
C LEU A 315 21.30 -8.17 28.34
N TYR A 316 20.64 -7.99 27.19
CA TYR A 316 21.31 -7.90 25.90
C TYR A 316 22.10 -6.60 25.73
N TYR A 317 21.56 -5.46 26.18
CA TYR A 317 22.29 -4.19 26.19
C TYR A 317 23.56 -4.22 27.05
N MET A 318 23.55 -5.00 28.13
CA MET A 318 24.69 -5.12 29.04
C MET A 318 25.72 -6.17 28.59
N SER A 319 25.47 -6.91 27.51
CA SER A 319 26.35 -7.95 27.01
C SER A 319 27.20 -7.47 25.83
N PRO A 320 28.54 -7.47 25.92
CA PRO A 320 29.42 -7.08 24.83
C PRO A 320 29.24 -7.91 23.55
N ILE A 321 28.85 -9.18 23.69
CA ILE A 321 28.66 -10.11 22.57
C ILE A 321 27.43 -9.73 21.75
N TYR A 322 26.30 -9.46 22.42
CA TYR A 322 25.06 -9.11 21.75
C TYR A 322 25.02 -7.65 21.28
N CYS A 323 25.86 -6.78 21.86
CA CYS A 323 26.03 -5.40 21.40
C CYS A 323 26.43 -5.34 19.92
N GLN A 324 27.35 -6.19 19.47
CA GLN A 324 27.75 -6.23 18.06
C GLN A 324 26.62 -6.70 17.14
N ASP A 325 25.83 -7.70 17.57
CA ASP A 325 24.66 -8.17 16.82
C ASP A 325 23.59 -7.06 16.72
N ILE A 326 23.40 -6.28 17.78
CA ILE A 326 22.51 -5.11 17.78
C ILE A 326 23.03 -4.03 16.83
N ILE A 327 24.32 -3.72 16.87
CA ILE A 327 24.95 -2.75 15.96
C ILE A 327 24.77 -3.18 14.51
N ASN A 328 25.07 -4.43 14.19
CA ASN A 328 24.90 -4.95 12.83
C ASN A 328 23.43 -4.88 12.39
N SER A 329 22.49 -5.23 13.26
CA SER A 329 21.05 -5.11 12.99
C SER A 329 20.62 -3.68 12.64
N VAL A 330 21.20 -2.67 13.30
CA VAL A 330 20.93 -1.26 13.03
C VAL A 330 21.63 -0.77 11.76
N LEU A 331 22.84 -1.25 11.46
CA LEU A 331 23.59 -0.86 10.27
C LEU A 331 22.97 -1.37 8.95
N HIS A 332 22.11 -2.38 9.03
CA HIS A 332 21.34 -2.89 7.89
C HIS A 332 19.96 -2.20 7.72
N ILE A 333 19.66 -1.17 8.52
CA ILE A 333 18.47 -0.28 8.39
C ILE A 333 18.87 0.98 7.62
#